data_AF-A0A3D0MZP6-F1
#
_entry.id   AF-A0A3D0MZP6-F1
#
_cell.length_a   1.000
_cell.length_b   1.000
_cell.length_c   1.000
_cell.angle_alpha   90.00
_cell.angle_beta   90.00
_cell.angle_gamma   90.00
#
_symmetry.space_group_name_H-M   'P 1'
#
loop_
_entity.id
_entity.type
_entity.pdbx_description
1 polymer ?
#
loop_
_entity_poly.entity_id
_entity_poly.type
_entity_poly.pdbx_seq_one_letter_code
_entity_poly.pdbx_strand_id
1 'polypeptide(L)'
;MLMLLFFISLKNQFKYVKLQKYAPEFALLFTVLYGISDEIHQKFTPGRFPDIYDVLANSIGALFVYSIIKFYNHFKIIRYNSR
;
A
#
# COMPACT_ATOMS: atom_id res chain seq x y z
N MET A 1 1.48 -2.91 -7.56
CA MET A 1 2.89 -3.24 -7.25
C MET A 1 3.48 -2.36 -6.14
N LEU A 2 3.26 -1.04 -6.19
CA LEU A 2 3.83 -0.07 -5.24
C LEU A 2 3.54 -0.36 -3.76
N MET A 3 2.30 -0.75 -3.42
CA MET A 3 1.94 -1.07 -2.05
C MET A 3 2.80 -2.16 -1.42
N LEU A 4 3.08 -3.24 -2.17
CA LEU A 4 3.86 -4.36 -1.65
C LEU A 4 5.30 -3.94 -1.35
N LEU A 5 5.89 -3.12 -2.24
CA LEU A 5 7.25 -2.60 -2.07
C LEU A 5 7.33 -1.67 -0.86
N PHE A 6 6.37 -0.77 -0.68
CA PHE A 6 6.31 0.07 0.52
C PHE A 6 6.15 -0.75 1.79
N PHE A 7 5.28 -1.77 1.78
CA PHE A 7 5.10 -2.66 2.92
C PHE A 7 6.39 -3.40 3.29
N ILE A 8 7.08 -3.99 2.31
CA ILE A 8 8.36 -4.69 2.53
C ILE A 8 9.41 -3.72 3.08
N SER A 9 9.52 -2.52 2.49
CA SER A 9 10.44 -1.47 2.94
C SER A 9 10.18 -1.06 4.39
N LEU A 10 8.93 -0.74 4.74
CA LEU A 10 8.52 -0.32 6.09
C LEU A 10 8.67 -1.43 7.13
N LYS A 11 8.59 -2.69 6.72
CA LYS A 11 8.81 -3.85 7.58
C LYS A 11 10.29 -4.15 7.81
N ASN A 12 11.14 -3.93 6.80
CA ASN A 12 12.58 -4.25 6.85
C ASN A 12 13.47 -3.12 7.39
N GLN A 13 12.95 -1.91 7.55
CA GLN A 13 13.72 -0.82 8.19
C GLN A 13 13.89 -1.08 9.69
N PHE A 14 15.06 -0.76 10.26
CA PHE A 14 15.39 -1.03 11.67
C PHE A 14 15.26 0.19 12.59
N LYS A 15 14.93 1.37 12.05
CA LYS A 15 14.99 2.65 12.77
C LYS A 15 13.74 2.94 13.60
N TYR A 16 12.55 2.62 13.09
CA TYR A 16 11.26 3.03 13.66
C TYR A 16 10.33 1.83 13.86
N VAL A 17 10.40 1.18 15.03
CA VAL A 17 9.59 -0.01 15.36
C VAL A 17 8.08 0.26 15.27
N LYS A 18 7.63 1.47 15.63
CA LYS A 18 6.22 1.88 15.49
C LYS A 18 5.76 1.84 14.03
N LEU A 19 6.59 2.31 13.10
CA LEU A 19 6.27 2.28 11.66
C LEU A 19 6.20 0.83 11.14
N GLN A 20 7.05 -0.08 11.64
CA GLN A 20 6.97 -1.50 11.25
C GLN A 20 5.62 -2.11 11.67
N LYS A 21 5.12 -1.78 12.87
CA LYS A 21 3.85 -2.29 13.40
C LYS A 21 2.66 -1.88 12.53
N TYR A 22 2.65 -0.64 12.05
CA TYR A 22 1.60 -0.07 11.20
C TYR A 22 1.97 -0.04 9.71
N ALA A 23 2.97 -0.86 9.31
CA ALA A 23 3.48 -0.90 7.94
C ALA A 23 2.39 -1.08 6.87
N PRO A 24 1.38 -1.98 7.01
CA PRO A 24 0.37 -2.14 5.96
C PRO A 24 -0.56 -0.92 5.85
N GLU A 25 -0.90 -0.26 6.95
CA GLU A 25 -1.73 0.96 6.95
C GLU A 25 -0.99 2.13 6.29
N PHE A 26 0.29 2.34 6.62
CA PHE A 26 1.12 3.35 5.97
C PHE A 26 1.35 3.05 4.49
N ALA A 27 1.62 1.79 4.13
CA ALA A 27 1.84 1.41 2.74
C ALA A 27 0.60 1.65 1.87
N LEU A 28 -0.61 1.40 2.40
CA LEU A 28 -1.86 1.70 1.73
C LEU A 28 -2.02 3.21 1.51
N LEU A 29 -1.84 4.01 2.56
CA LEU A 29 -1.94 5.48 2.50
C LEU A 29 -0.99 6.07 1.45
N PHE A 30 0.30 5.70 1.50
CA PHE A 30 1.29 6.21 0.55
C PHE A 30 1.02 5.76 -0.89
N THR A 31 0.49 4.55 -1.09
CA THR A 31 0.14 4.08 -2.44
C THR A 31 -1.00 4.90 -3.05
N VAL A 32 -2.04 5.18 -2.28
CA VAL A 32 -3.18 6.01 -2.75
C VAL A 32 -2.72 7.45 -3.03
N LEU A 33 -1.97 8.05 -2.10
CA LEU A 33 -1.44 9.41 -2.29
C LEU A 33 -0.50 9.51 -3.48
N TYR A 34 0.33 8.49 -3.70
CA TYR A 34 1.22 8.43 -4.85
C TYR A 34 0.42 8.30 -6.16
N GLY A 35 -0.60 7.44 -6.20
CA GLY A 35 -1.47 7.30 -7.38
C GLY A 35 -2.19 8.61 -7.74
N ILE A 36 -2.71 9.33 -6.75
CA ILE A 36 -3.29 10.67 -6.95
C ILE A 36 -2.23 11.65 -7.48
N SER A 37 -1.03 11.62 -6.90
CA SER A 37 0.08 12.48 -7.33
C SER A 37 0.48 12.17 -8.77
N ASP A 38 0.48 10.91 -9.18
CA ASP A 38 0.80 10.50 -10.56
C ASP A 38 -0.18 11.11 -11.57
N GLU A 39 -1.49 11.03 -11.31
CA GLU A 39 -2.50 11.67 -12.17
C GLU A 39 -2.34 13.20 -12.24
N ILE A 40 -2.03 13.83 -11.10
CA ILE A 40 -1.73 15.27 -11.08
C ILE A 40 -0.49 15.58 -11.93
N HIS A 41 0.56 14.75 -11.88
CA HIS A 41 1.76 14.91 -12.73
C HIS A 41 1.46 14.65 -14.21
N GLN A 42 0.58 13.68 -14.51
CA GLN A 42 0.17 13.38 -15.87
C GLN A 42 -0.53 14.58 -16.52
N LYS A 43 -1.27 15.39 -15.77
CA LYS A 43 -1.85 16.66 -16.26
C LYS A 43 -0.80 17.62 -16.82
N PHE A 44 0.43 17.59 -16.33
CA PHE A 44 1.53 18.44 -16.81
C PHE A 44 2.36 17.77 -17.92
N THR A 45 2.05 16.51 -18.27
CA THR A 45 2.76 15.77 -19.30
C THR A 45 2.00 15.84 -20.63
N PRO A 46 2.54 16.51 -21.66
CA PRO A 46 1.85 16.63 -22.94
C PRO A 46 1.60 15.25 -23.56
N GLY A 47 0.37 15.00 -24.01
CA GLY A 47 -0.02 13.75 -24.66
C GLY A 47 -0.56 12.65 -23.72
N ARG A 48 -0.70 12.93 -22.41
CA ARG A 48 -1.46 12.09 -21.48
C ARG A 48 -2.62 12.85 -20.87
N PHE A 49 -3.74 12.16 -20.69
CA PHE A 49 -4.92 12.70 -20.03
C PHE A 49 -5.08 12.01 -18.68
N PRO A 50 -5.23 12.77 -17.58
CA PRO A 50 -5.47 12.17 -16.29
C PRO A 50 -6.81 11.44 -16.30
N ASP A 51 -6.83 10.22 -15.76
CA ASP A 51 -8.01 9.38 -15.66
C ASP A 51 -8.33 9.04 -14.20
N ILE A 52 -9.53 9.42 -13.77
CA ILE A 52 -10.03 9.07 -12.44
C ILE A 52 -10.15 7.56 -12.26
N TYR A 53 -10.39 6.81 -13.33
CA TYR A 53 -10.47 5.35 -13.30
C TYR A 53 -9.12 4.73 -12.97
N ASP A 54 -8.00 5.36 -13.31
CA ASP A 54 -6.66 4.89 -12.94
C ASP A 54 -6.40 5.04 -11.44
N VAL A 55 -6.83 6.15 -10.82
CA VAL A 55 -6.77 6.29 -9.35
C VAL A 55 -7.63 5.24 -8.66
N LEU A 56 -8.82 4.98 -9.18
CA LEU A 56 -9.75 3.98 -8.63
C LEU A 56 -9.17 2.57 -8.75
N ALA A 57 -8.66 2.20 -9.92
CA ALA A 57 -8.05 0.90 -10.16
C ALA A 57 -6.83 0.68 -9.25
N ASN A 58 -5.96 1.70 -9.11
CA ASN A 58 -4.82 1.66 -8.20
C ASN A 58 -5.25 1.51 -6.74
N SER A 59 -6.30 2.22 -6.33
CA SER A 59 -6.84 2.17 -4.97
C SER A 59 -7.46 0.81 -4.65
N ILE A 60 -8.23 0.23 -5.57
CA ILE A 60 -8.82 -1.11 -5.43
C ILE A 60 -7.72 -2.17 -5.36
N GLY A 61 -6.72 -2.10 -6.24
CA GLY A 61 -5.56 -3.00 -6.21
C GLY A 61 -4.79 -2.92 -4.90
N ALA A 62 -4.60 -1.72 -4.35
CA ALA A 62 -3.98 -1.53 -3.04
C ALA A 62 -4.84 -2.11 -1.91
N LEU A 63 -6.16 -1.87 -1.90
CA LEU A 63 -7.06 -2.45 -0.90
C LEU A 63 -7.08 -3.98 -0.92
N PHE A 64 -6.96 -4.58 -2.10
CA PHE A 64 -6.86 -6.03 -2.25
C PHE A 64 -5.60 -6.58 -1.57
N VAL A 65 -4.43 -6.00 -1.85
CA VAL A 65 -3.15 -6.39 -1.22
C VAL A 65 -3.17 -6.14 0.29
N TYR A 66 -3.76 -5.04 0.74
CA TYR A 66 -3.95 -4.73 2.16
C TYR A 66 -4.75 -5.84 2.87
N SER A 67 -5.88 -6.22 2.29
CA SER A 67 -6.79 -7.23 2.84
C SER A 67 -6.10 -8.58 2.97
N ILE A 68 -5.36 -8.98 1.93
CA ILE A 68 -4.50 -10.16 1.95
C ILE A 68 -3.53 -10.10 3.14
N ILE A 69 -2.71 -9.06 3.25
CA ILE A 69 -1.71 -8.96 4.33
C ILE A 69 -2.35 -9.04 5.72
N LYS A 70 -3.48 -8.35 5.94
CA LYS A 70 -4.19 -8.37 7.22
C LYS A 70 -4.76 -9.75 7.53
N PHE A 71 -5.34 -10.42 6.53
CA PHE A 71 -5.83 -11.79 6.65
C PHE A 71 -4.68 -12.74 7.03
N TYR A 72 -3.59 -12.77 6.26
CA TYR A 72 -2.42 -13.61 6.56
C TYR A 72 -1.84 -13.36 7.96
N ASN A 73 -1.73 -12.09 8.38
CA ASN A 73 -1.26 -11.76 9.72
C ASN A 73 -2.22 -12.23 10.82
N HIS A 74 -3.53 -12.13 10.60
CA HIS A 74 -4.55 -12.61 11.53
C HIS A 74 -4.44 -14.13 11.75
N PHE A 75 -4.37 -14.92 10.67
CA PHE A 75 -4.19 -16.37 10.76
C PHE A 75 -2.85 -16.77 11.38
N LYS A 76 -1.79 -16.00 11.10
CA LYS A 76 -0.47 -16.22 11.70
C LYS A 76 -0.51 -16.03 13.23
N ILE A 77 -1.21 -15.00 13.71
CA ILE A 77 -1.37 -14.73 15.14
C ILE A 77 -2.14 -15.87 15.82
N ILE A 78 -3.27 -16.30 15.23
CA ILE A 78 -4.07 -17.42 15.77
C ILE A 78 -3.23 -18.70 15.88
N ARG A 79 -2.47 -19.03 14.83
CA ARG A 79 -1.61 -20.23 14.82
C ARG A 79 -0.47 -20.17 15.82
N TYR A 80 0.07 -18.97 16.11
CA TYR A 80 1.09 -18.80 17.14
C TYR A 80 0.51 -18.99 18.54
N ASN A 81 -0.68 -18.44 18.82
CA ASN A 81 -1.31 -18.49 20.14
C ASN A 81 -1.88 -19.87 20.50
N SER A 82 -1.97 -20.79 19.54
CA SER A 82 -2.43 -22.18 19.72
C SER A 82 -1.30 -23.17 20.03
N ARG A 83 -0.05 -22.71 20.10
CA ARG A 83 1.14 -23.48 20.50
C ARG A 83 1.63 -22.99 21.85
#